data_AF-A0A7V8YAF0-F1
#
_entry.id   AF-A0A7V8YAF0-F1
#
_cell.length_a   1.000
_cell.length_b   1.000
_cell.length_c   1.000
_cell.angle_alpha   90.00
_cell.angle_beta   90.00
_cell.angle_gamma   90.00
#
_symmetry.space_group_name_H-M   'P 1'
#
loop_
_entity.id
_entity.type
_entity.pdbx_description
1 polymer ?
#
loop_
_entity_poly.entity_id
_entity_poly.type
_entity_poly.pdbx_seq_one_letter_code
_entity_poly.pdbx_strand_id
1 'polypeptide(L)'
;MTMRSRNLAITIALALLVSCTSGAGEEPAASTGQANASPVSDTVVAGSPGGTAFESACGLSRSVLQTLRRGYFAGRSPEIVTVPRAPNFFGSFTATTHSGPWDYLQEVPLALYGPGFIQSYGDLTLDRPVTLADLAPTLAELVDMPWPRDRPGRPLTEALVPEDSRPSPTPSVIVVVVWDGGGWNVLNRWPDQWPVLAGLMDEGTSVQGVRVGSSPSVTPAIHATIGTGAFPKQHGIVDILLRDGESVAGSWDEQSPTYLQVPTLADLYDFDTDNRAEIGMVAEKGWHLGMIGRGAAMEGGDKDHAVMGDIPGRLYTNPDLYSLPSYLQEVEGYDDDVRTVDLSDGRIDSSWQGHEMLDDPEEARLTPVFSLYQNRLIKELFEREGYGDDAVTDLFFTNYKQMDLIGHAWNMTEPEESDAIRYSDEALGDLVSYLNAEVGADEWVMAVTADHGQTPLASTNGAWPIDVNEMGNDAASKFSLESPELIQAQRPSAMWLNSRVVKEADISYKEISEFLLDYTVGDNVSDDATVPAEYEDRMSEPVFEAAFPYTWMPQVWDCALTRS
;
A
#
# COMPACT_ATOMS: atom_id res chain seq x y z
N MET A 1 42.31 10.38 36.02
CA MET A 1 41.23 11.06 35.28
C MET A 1 40.71 10.09 34.25
N THR A 2 39.66 9.36 34.63
CA THR A 2 39.00 8.31 33.84
C THR A 2 37.67 8.88 33.39
N MET A 3 37.53 9.19 32.10
CA MET A 3 36.24 9.52 31.50
C MET A 3 35.49 8.21 31.25
N ARG A 4 34.37 8.03 31.95
CA ARG A 4 33.39 6.98 31.68
C ARG A 4 32.61 7.38 30.43
N SER A 5 32.71 6.57 29.38
CA SER A 5 31.72 6.50 28.31
C SER A 5 30.37 6.10 28.92
N ARG A 6 29.34 6.88 28.61
CA ARG A 6 27.95 6.49 28.86
C ARG A 6 27.48 5.81 27.58
N ASN A 7 27.44 4.48 27.59
CA ASN A 7 26.62 3.73 26.64
C ASN A 7 25.17 4.10 26.93
N LEU A 8 24.59 4.95 26.08
CA LEU A 8 23.15 5.14 26.03
C LEU A 8 22.65 4.10 25.03
N ALA A 9 22.25 2.93 25.51
CA ALA A 9 21.48 2.00 24.71
C ALA A 9 20.15 2.69 24.42
N ILE A 10 20.00 3.22 23.21
CA ILE A 10 18.71 3.68 22.70
C ILE A 10 17.87 2.42 22.57
N THR A 11 16.92 2.24 23.47
CA THR A 11 15.87 1.25 23.31
C THR A 11 14.94 1.85 22.27
N ILE A 12 15.18 1.57 20.99
CA ILE A 12 14.15 1.78 19.97
C ILE A 12 12.98 0.94 20.45
N ALA A 13 11.86 1.59 20.74
CA ALA A 13 10.62 0.91 21.05
C ALA A 13 10.12 0.21 19.78
N LEU A 14 10.72 -0.94 19.47
CA LEU A 14 10.22 -1.91 18.49
C LEU A 14 8.78 -2.37 18.79
N ALA A 15 8.24 -1.98 19.95
CA ALA A 15 6.90 -2.32 20.42
C ALA A 15 5.74 -1.84 19.52
N LEU A 16 5.97 -0.93 18.56
CA LEU A 16 4.94 -0.50 17.61
C LEU A 16 5.11 -1.04 16.18
N LEU A 17 6.28 -1.59 15.83
CA LEU A 17 6.37 -2.45 14.64
C LEU A 17 5.53 -3.71 14.85
N VAL A 18 5.46 -4.23 16.08
CA VAL A 18 4.65 -5.39 16.47
C VAL A 18 3.16 -5.24 16.13
N SER A 19 2.60 -4.02 16.10
CA SER A 19 1.21 -3.75 15.71
C SER A 19 0.98 -3.85 14.19
N CYS A 20 2.06 -3.87 13.39
CA CYS A 20 2.03 -4.06 11.95
C CYS A 20 2.81 -5.31 11.48
N THR A 21 3.57 -5.99 12.35
CA THR A 21 4.48 -7.09 11.95
C THR A 21 4.50 -8.32 12.87
N SER A 22 3.64 -8.47 13.89
CA SER A 22 3.65 -9.70 14.71
C SER A 22 2.63 -10.76 14.26
N GLY A 23 3.17 -11.88 13.80
CA GLY A 23 2.43 -13.09 13.45
C GLY A 23 3.36 -14.27 13.20
N ALA A 24 4.33 -14.53 14.09
CA ALA A 24 5.11 -15.76 14.08
C ALA A 24 5.08 -16.38 15.49
N GLY A 25 4.22 -17.39 15.68
CA GLY A 25 4.11 -18.13 16.93
C GLY A 25 2.91 -19.08 17.01
N GLU A 26 3.14 -20.33 16.58
CA GLU A 26 2.38 -21.57 16.78
C GLU A 26 0.92 -21.65 16.24
N GLU A 27 0.82 -22.27 15.06
CA GLU A 27 -0.39 -22.74 14.38
C GLU A 27 -1.24 -23.70 15.23
N PRO A 28 -2.58 -23.54 15.28
CA PRO A 28 -3.49 -24.65 15.43
C PRO A 28 -3.74 -25.28 14.05
N ALA A 29 -3.54 -26.60 13.96
CA ALA A 29 -3.67 -27.41 12.76
C ALA A 29 -4.87 -27.05 11.85
N ALA A 30 -4.57 -26.84 10.57
CA ALA A 30 -5.53 -26.62 9.50
C ALA A 30 -6.59 -27.75 9.46
N SER A 31 -7.85 -27.37 9.72
CA SER A 31 -9.01 -28.20 9.43
C SER A 31 -9.45 -27.90 7.99
N THR A 32 -9.23 -28.84 7.09
CA THR A 32 -9.87 -28.88 5.77
C THR A 32 -11.36 -29.15 5.96
N GLY A 33 -12.13 -28.07 6.12
CA GLY A 33 -13.57 -28.14 6.28
C GLY A 33 -14.25 -27.01 5.52
N GLN A 34 -14.83 -27.33 4.37
CA GLN A 34 -15.90 -26.53 3.79
C GLN A 34 -17.04 -26.44 4.81
N ALA A 35 -17.07 -25.35 5.58
CA ALA A 35 -18.12 -25.09 6.55
C ALA A 35 -19.20 -24.22 5.90
N ASN A 36 -20.28 -24.86 5.46
CA ASN A 36 -21.58 -24.22 5.31
C ASN A 36 -22.07 -23.76 6.70
N ALA A 37 -21.60 -22.62 7.20
CA ALA A 37 -22.28 -21.87 8.23
C ALA A 37 -23.21 -20.87 7.55
N SER A 38 -24.50 -20.91 7.89
CA SER A 38 -25.45 -19.88 7.43
C SER A 38 -25.05 -18.54 8.06
N PRO A 39 -24.84 -17.46 7.29
CA PRO A 39 -24.49 -16.17 7.87
C PRO A 39 -25.61 -15.72 8.79
N VAL A 40 -25.27 -15.41 10.05
CA VAL A 40 -26.14 -14.58 10.88
C VAL A 40 -26.36 -13.29 10.08
N SER A 41 -27.61 -12.88 9.89
CA SER A 41 -27.93 -11.72 9.05
C SER A 41 -27.22 -10.47 9.59
N ASP A 42 -26.14 -10.04 8.95
CA ASP A 42 -25.31 -8.88 9.35
C ASP A 42 -26.13 -7.60 9.56
N THR A 43 -27.27 -7.48 8.87
CA THR A 43 -28.24 -6.40 9.03
C THR A 43 -28.84 -6.30 10.42
N VAL A 44 -28.99 -7.41 11.15
CA VAL A 44 -29.53 -7.40 12.52
C VAL A 44 -28.49 -6.84 13.49
N VAL A 45 -27.21 -7.23 13.32
CA VAL A 45 -26.12 -6.80 14.20
C VAL A 45 -25.71 -5.36 13.92
N ALA A 46 -25.76 -4.94 12.65
CA ALA A 46 -25.50 -3.55 12.26
C ALA A 46 -26.52 -2.56 12.85
N GLY A 47 -27.75 -3.02 13.09
CA GLY A 47 -28.88 -2.14 13.36
C GLY A 47 -29.40 -1.46 12.09
N SER A 48 -30.59 -0.84 12.19
CA SER A 48 -31.17 -0.11 11.07
C SER A 48 -30.45 1.23 10.85
N PRO A 49 -30.17 1.63 9.59
CA PRO A 49 -29.63 2.96 9.29
C PRO A 49 -30.48 4.08 9.90
N GLY A 50 -29.84 4.96 10.66
CA GLY A 50 -30.47 6.09 11.34
C GLY A 50 -29.68 6.53 12.58
N GLY A 51 -30.11 7.61 13.22
CA GLY A 51 -29.40 8.19 14.37
C GLY A 51 -28.17 9.01 13.97
N THR A 52 -27.38 9.40 14.97
CA THR A 52 -26.25 10.33 14.79
C THR A 52 -25.13 9.71 13.96
N ALA A 53 -24.87 8.40 14.11
CA ALA A 53 -23.94 7.63 13.27
C ALA A 53 -24.26 7.71 11.77
N PHE A 54 -25.53 7.53 11.40
CA PHE A 54 -25.92 7.62 10.00
C PHE A 54 -25.89 9.07 9.49
N GLU A 55 -26.33 10.03 10.31
CA GLU A 55 -26.38 11.43 9.93
C GLU A 55 -24.99 12.05 9.72
N SER A 56 -23.99 11.66 10.53
CA SER A 56 -22.59 12.07 10.37
C SER A 56 -21.97 11.48 9.11
N ALA A 57 -22.19 10.17 8.86
CA ALA A 57 -21.75 9.51 7.64
C ALA A 57 -22.37 10.15 6.38
N CYS A 58 -23.68 10.46 6.41
CA CYS A 58 -24.37 11.20 5.35
C CYS A 58 -23.84 12.64 5.15
N GLY A 59 -23.19 13.21 6.17
CA GLY A 59 -22.65 14.57 6.17
C GLY A 59 -21.24 14.66 5.59
N LEU A 60 -20.54 13.53 5.44
CA LEU A 60 -19.21 13.48 4.84
C LEU A 60 -19.21 14.05 3.42
N SER A 61 -18.07 14.62 3.02
CA SER A 61 -17.89 15.13 1.67
C SER A 61 -18.03 14.02 0.63
N ARG A 62 -18.49 14.38 -0.58
CA ARG A 62 -18.66 13.40 -1.67
C ARG A 62 -17.34 12.72 -2.06
N SER A 63 -16.21 13.43 -1.98
CA SER A 63 -14.90 12.86 -2.28
C SER A 63 -14.52 11.78 -1.27
N VAL A 64 -14.67 12.05 0.03
CA VAL A 64 -14.42 11.07 1.10
C VAL A 64 -15.36 9.87 0.97
N LEU A 65 -16.65 10.10 0.77
CA LEU A 65 -17.62 9.00 0.59
C LEU A 65 -17.32 8.16 -0.65
N GLN A 66 -16.78 8.76 -1.72
CA GLN A 66 -16.44 8.03 -2.94
C GLN A 66 -15.23 7.11 -2.72
N THR A 67 -14.20 7.56 -1.98
CA THR A 67 -13.03 6.72 -1.68
C THR A 67 -13.41 5.58 -0.74
N LEU A 68 -14.20 5.84 0.31
CA LEU A 68 -14.75 4.80 1.19
C LEU A 68 -15.62 3.81 0.40
N ARG A 69 -16.56 4.30 -0.43
CA ARG A 69 -17.41 3.43 -1.25
C ARG A 69 -16.59 2.53 -2.19
N ARG A 70 -15.46 3.00 -2.70
CA ARG A 70 -14.54 2.21 -3.53
C ARG A 70 -13.72 1.22 -2.71
N GLY A 71 -13.42 1.53 -1.45
CA GLY A 71 -12.76 0.64 -0.48
C GLY A 71 -13.65 -0.45 0.11
N TYR A 72 -14.98 -0.31 0.02
CA TYR A 72 -15.94 -1.23 0.62
C TYR A 72 -16.22 -2.47 -0.22
N PHE A 73 -15.99 -3.66 0.34
CA PHE A 73 -16.42 -4.95 -0.19
C PHE A 73 -17.27 -5.69 0.86
N ALA A 74 -18.50 -6.03 0.49
CA ALA A 74 -19.44 -6.71 1.39
C ALA A 74 -18.91 -8.10 1.80
N GLY A 75 -18.91 -8.37 3.11
CA GLY A 75 -18.42 -9.62 3.69
C GLY A 75 -16.89 -9.71 3.86
N ARG A 76 -16.13 -8.66 3.49
CA ARG A 76 -14.66 -8.59 3.68
C ARG A 76 -14.21 -7.38 4.47
N SER A 77 -14.85 -6.24 4.22
CA SER A 77 -14.60 -4.99 4.93
C SER A 77 -14.90 -5.12 6.43
N PRO A 78 -14.28 -4.26 7.26
CA PRO A 78 -14.54 -4.23 8.70
C PRO A 78 -16.01 -3.92 9.00
N GLU A 79 -16.50 -4.35 10.17
CA GLU A 79 -17.86 -4.06 10.60
C GLU A 79 -18.08 -2.56 10.83
N ILE A 80 -17.09 -1.86 11.39
CA ILE A 80 -17.12 -0.41 11.61
C ILE A 80 -15.97 0.26 10.88
N VAL A 81 -16.29 1.38 10.22
CA VAL A 81 -15.32 2.31 9.63
C VAL A 81 -15.42 3.66 10.32
N THR A 82 -14.28 4.31 10.54
CA THR A 82 -14.20 5.65 11.15
C THR A 82 -13.50 6.62 10.21
N VAL A 83 -13.91 7.88 10.22
CA VAL A 83 -13.24 9.00 9.56
C VAL A 83 -12.78 9.96 10.66
N PRO A 84 -11.46 10.06 10.92
CA PRO A 84 -10.94 11.02 11.90
C PRO A 84 -11.38 12.45 11.56
N ARG A 85 -11.63 13.28 12.57
CA ARG A 85 -11.89 14.71 12.36
C ARG A 85 -10.56 15.41 12.07
N ALA A 86 -10.47 16.13 10.97
CA ALA A 86 -9.27 16.90 10.65
C ALA A 86 -8.92 17.88 11.80
N PRO A 87 -7.63 18.03 12.17
CA PRO A 87 -6.45 17.43 11.54
C PRO A 87 -6.04 16.05 12.11
N ASN A 88 -6.83 15.45 13.01
CA ASN A 88 -6.49 14.21 13.70
C ASN A 88 -6.32 13.02 12.73
N PHE A 89 -5.50 12.06 13.13
CA PHE A 89 -5.24 10.82 12.37
C PHE A 89 -4.78 9.72 13.34
N PHE A 90 -4.80 8.46 12.91
CA PHE A 90 -4.30 7.35 13.73
C PHE A 90 -2.77 7.33 13.78
N GLY A 91 -2.19 7.09 14.95
CA GLY A 91 -0.75 7.00 15.15
C GLY A 91 -0.35 7.28 16.60
N SER A 92 0.91 7.66 16.80
CA SER A 92 1.43 8.21 18.06
C SER A 92 2.14 9.53 17.81
N PHE A 93 2.65 10.18 18.85
CA PHE A 93 3.45 11.39 18.70
C PHE A 93 4.79 11.18 17.96
N THR A 94 5.25 9.93 17.84
CA THR A 94 6.53 9.57 17.22
C THR A 94 6.41 8.60 16.06
N ALA A 95 5.25 7.98 15.84
CA ALA A 95 5.02 7.00 14.78
C ALA A 95 3.75 7.34 14.03
N THR A 96 3.83 7.40 12.70
CA THR A 96 2.71 7.78 11.83
C THR A 96 2.16 6.58 11.07
N THR A 97 0.90 6.68 10.66
CA THR A 97 0.25 5.73 9.74
C THR A 97 0.06 6.41 8.37
N HIS A 98 -0.44 5.71 7.36
CA HIS A 98 -0.73 6.29 6.04
C HIS A 98 -2.16 5.92 5.57
N SER A 99 -3.03 5.55 6.52
CA SER A 99 -4.39 5.11 6.22
C SER A 99 -5.41 6.21 6.54
N GLY A 100 -6.07 6.71 5.50
CA GLY A 100 -7.17 7.65 5.65
C GLY A 100 -7.69 8.15 4.29
N PRO A 101 -8.78 8.93 4.28
CA PRO A 101 -9.34 9.47 3.05
C PRO A 101 -8.72 10.82 2.63
N TRP A 102 -7.62 11.24 3.27
CA TRP A 102 -7.05 12.58 3.14
C TRP A 102 -6.35 12.82 1.81
N ASP A 103 -6.48 14.03 1.26
CA ASP A 103 -5.87 14.39 -0.03
C ASP A 103 -4.36 14.15 -0.05
N TYR A 104 -3.65 14.49 1.03
CA TYR A 104 -2.19 14.29 1.12
C TYR A 104 -1.75 12.82 1.12
N LEU A 105 -2.65 11.88 1.43
CA LEU A 105 -2.38 10.43 1.30
C LEU A 105 -2.79 9.90 -0.07
N GLN A 106 -3.68 10.63 -0.77
CA GLN A 106 -4.28 10.18 -2.02
C GLN A 106 -3.55 10.72 -3.24
N GLU A 107 -2.87 11.86 -3.15
CA GLU A 107 -2.16 12.48 -4.27
C GLU A 107 -0.80 11.81 -4.49
N VAL A 108 -0.63 11.20 -5.66
CA VAL A 108 0.54 10.38 -6.02
C VAL A 108 1.08 10.77 -7.40
N PRO A 109 2.38 10.60 -7.68
CA PRO A 109 2.93 10.80 -9.01
C PRO A 109 2.44 9.71 -9.98
N LEU A 110 2.41 10.02 -11.28
CA LEU A 110 2.34 9.03 -12.34
C LEU A 110 3.17 9.53 -13.52
N ALA A 111 4.40 9.04 -13.62
CA ALA A 111 5.26 9.27 -14.76
C ALA A 111 5.15 8.10 -15.73
N LEU A 112 4.95 8.40 -17.01
CA LEU A 112 5.00 7.45 -18.11
C LEU A 112 6.17 7.84 -19.00
N TYR A 113 7.02 6.88 -19.34
CA TYR A 113 8.18 7.07 -20.20
C TYR A 113 8.32 5.90 -21.17
N GLY A 114 8.74 6.18 -22.40
CA GLY A 114 8.96 5.16 -23.42
C GLY A 114 9.03 5.81 -24.80
N PRO A 115 10.23 6.03 -25.37
CA PRO A 115 10.40 6.68 -26.66
C PRO A 115 9.56 6.00 -27.76
N GLY A 116 8.77 6.79 -28.50
CA GLY A 116 7.90 6.28 -29.56
C GLY A 116 6.59 5.64 -29.09
N PHE A 117 6.46 5.28 -27.82
CA PHE A 117 5.23 4.70 -27.24
C PHE A 117 4.46 5.70 -26.38
N ILE A 118 5.17 6.56 -25.64
CA ILE A 118 4.61 7.59 -24.75
C ILE A 118 4.87 8.98 -25.34
N GLN A 119 3.90 9.88 -25.21
CA GLN A 119 4.04 11.27 -25.60
C GLN A 119 5.04 11.99 -24.69
N SER A 120 5.84 12.89 -25.27
CA SER A 120 6.75 13.77 -24.54
C SER A 120 6.06 15.11 -24.26
N TYR A 121 5.21 15.14 -23.22
CA TYR A 121 4.48 16.36 -22.83
C TYR A 121 5.14 17.12 -21.69
N GLY A 122 5.99 16.48 -20.88
CA GLY A 122 6.25 16.98 -19.54
C GLY A 122 4.99 16.81 -18.71
N ASP A 123 4.24 17.89 -18.46
CA ASP A 123 2.99 17.84 -17.70
C ASP A 123 1.75 17.61 -18.58
N LEU A 124 0.97 16.59 -18.24
CA LEU A 124 -0.35 16.32 -18.82
C LEU A 124 -1.45 16.49 -17.78
N THR A 125 -2.33 17.48 -17.97
CA THR A 125 -3.55 17.65 -17.18
C THR A 125 -4.76 17.20 -18.00
N LEU A 126 -5.63 16.38 -17.40
CA LEU A 126 -6.84 15.88 -18.04
C LEU A 126 -8.11 16.53 -17.44
N ASP A 127 -9.14 16.70 -18.27
CA ASP A 127 -10.46 17.23 -17.86
C ASP A 127 -11.33 16.20 -17.09
N ARG A 128 -10.70 15.14 -16.58
CA ARG A 128 -11.35 14.06 -15.83
C ARG A 128 -10.51 13.68 -14.62
N PRO A 129 -11.12 13.18 -13.53
CA PRO A 129 -10.36 12.54 -12.46
C PRO A 129 -9.55 11.37 -13.01
N VAL A 130 -8.29 11.27 -12.57
CA VAL A 130 -7.38 10.16 -12.86
C VAL A 130 -7.12 9.40 -11.58
N THR A 131 -7.11 8.06 -11.67
CA THR A 131 -6.75 7.22 -10.52
C THR A 131 -5.77 6.13 -10.90
N LEU A 132 -5.14 5.49 -9.91
CA LEU A 132 -4.26 4.34 -10.16
C LEU A 132 -4.94 3.17 -10.88
N ALA A 133 -6.27 3.05 -10.79
CA ALA A 133 -7.05 2.09 -11.58
C ALA A 133 -6.94 2.32 -13.11
N ASP A 134 -6.51 3.51 -13.55
CA ASP A 134 -6.35 3.85 -14.95
C ASP A 134 -5.05 3.27 -15.55
N LEU A 135 -4.11 2.78 -14.74
CA LEU A 135 -2.81 2.30 -15.23
C LEU A 135 -2.93 0.98 -16.01
N ALA A 136 -3.53 -0.06 -15.44
CA ALA A 136 -3.70 -1.34 -16.14
C ALA A 136 -4.34 -1.24 -17.54
N PRO A 137 -5.49 -0.54 -17.73
CA PRO A 137 -6.04 -0.35 -19.08
C PRO A 137 -5.13 0.47 -19.98
N THR A 138 -4.33 1.40 -19.44
CA THR A 138 -3.37 2.17 -20.25
C THR A 138 -2.25 1.29 -20.79
N LEU A 139 -1.75 0.37 -19.97
CA LEU A 139 -0.73 -0.59 -20.38
C LEU A 139 -1.29 -1.65 -21.33
N ALA A 140 -2.55 -2.09 -21.14
CA ALA A 140 -3.24 -2.99 -22.08
C ALA A 140 -3.30 -2.41 -23.50
N GLU A 141 -3.51 -1.10 -23.63
CA GLU A 141 -3.50 -0.39 -24.93
C GLU A 141 -2.11 -0.37 -25.58
N LEU A 142 -1.01 -0.53 -24.83
CA LEU A 142 0.35 -0.57 -25.38
C LEU A 142 0.74 -1.95 -25.92
N VAL A 143 0.10 -3.00 -25.43
CA VAL A 143 0.32 -4.40 -25.84
C VAL A 143 -0.83 -4.93 -26.71
N ASP A 144 -1.65 -4.02 -27.25
CA ASP A 144 -2.80 -4.31 -28.12
C ASP A 144 -3.79 -5.34 -27.54
N MET A 145 -3.93 -5.36 -26.20
CA MET A 145 -4.70 -6.35 -25.46
C MET A 145 -6.13 -5.85 -25.14
N PRO A 146 -7.19 -6.63 -25.44
CA PRO A 146 -8.57 -6.23 -25.14
C PRO A 146 -8.85 -6.09 -23.63
N TRP A 147 -9.13 -4.88 -23.16
CA TRP A 147 -9.42 -4.65 -21.74
C TRP A 147 -10.90 -4.91 -21.34
N PRO A 148 -11.18 -5.53 -20.17
CA PRO A 148 -12.56 -5.76 -19.72
C PRO A 148 -13.33 -4.44 -19.45
N ARG A 149 -14.50 -4.31 -20.07
CA ARG A 149 -15.31 -3.07 -20.05
C ARG A 149 -16.00 -2.78 -18.72
N ASP A 150 -16.07 -3.75 -17.82
CA ASP A 150 -16.64 -3.61 -16.48
C ASP A 150 -15.62 -3.08 -15.46
N ARG A 151 -14.37 -2.88 -15.86
CA ARG A 151 -13.35 -2.21 -15.05
C ARG A 151 -13.64 -0.71 -14.95
N PRO A 152 -13.52 -0.12 -13.75
CA PRO A 152 -13.73 1.31 -13.55
C PRO A 152 -12.60 2.16 -14.13
N GLY A 153 -11.38 1.61 -14.24
CA GLY A 153 -10.22 2.25 -14.84
C GLY A 153 -10.46 2.66 -16.29
N ARG A 154 -9.93 3.82 -16.68
CA ARG A 154 -10.04 4.35 -18.05
C ARG A 154 -8.65 4.60 -18.61
N PRO A 155 -8.31 4.07 -19.80
CA PRO A 155 -6.98 4.24 -20.36
C PRO A 155 -6.64 5.73 -20.53
N LEU A 156 -5.38 6.07 -20.25
CA LEU A 156 -4.79 7.39 -20.41
C LEU A 156 -4.28 7.53 -21.85
N THR A 157 -5.18 7.33 -22.81
CA THR A 157 -4.85 7.35 -24.26
C THR A 157 -4.17 8.64 -24.69
N GLU A 158 -4.46 9.74 -24.01
CA GLU A 158 -3.86 11.05 -24.23
C GLU A 158 -2.35 11.02 -23.98
N ALA A 159 -1.85 10.22 -23.04
CA ALA A 159 -0.43 10.09 -22.75
C ALA A 159 0.30 9.18 -23.76
N LEU A 160 -0.42 8.40 -24.56
CA LEU A 160 0.18 7.45 -25.50
C LEU A 160 0.40 8.09 -26.86
N VAL A 161 1.47 7.69 -27.56
CA VAL A 161 1.60 7.95 -28.99
C VAL A 161 0.41 7.27 -29.70
N PRO A 162 -0.23 7.89 -30.71
CA PRO A 162 -1.34 7.26 -31.43
C PRO A 162 -0.92 5.92 -32.04
N GLU A 163 -1.80 4.92 -31.97
CA GLU A 163 -1.55 3.53 -32.44
C GLU A 163 -0.91 3.48 -33.83
N ASP A 164 -1.46 4.20 -34.82
CA ASP A 164 -0.95 4.29 -36.20
C ASP A 164 0.47 4.89 -36.34
N SER A 165 1.01 5.47 -35.26
CA SER A 165 2.32 6.13 -35.20
C SER A 165 3.29 5.47 -34.21
N ARG A 166 2.88 4.41 -33.50
CA ARG A 166 3.77 3.67 -32.59
C ARG A 166 4.75 2.78 -33.36
N PRO A 167 5.92 2.48 -32.79
CA PRO A 167 6.78 1.40 -33.28
C PRO A 167 6.02 0.07 -33.38
N SER A 168 6.49 -0.79 -34.29
CA SER A 168 6.05 -2.18 -34.41
C SER A 168 7.29 -3.07 -34.40
N PRO A 169 7.37 -4.11 -33.55
CA PRO A 169 6.32 -4.59 -32.63
C PRO A 169 6.02 -3.64 -31.47
N THR A 170 5.07 -4.02 -30.61
CA THR A 170 4.83 -3.44 -29.27
C THR A 170 6.15 -3.38 -28.47
N PRO A 171 6.26 -2.61 -27.37
CA PRO A 171 7.51 -2.56 -26.61
C PRO A 171 7.94 -3.96 -26.16
N SER A 172 9.22 -4.28 -26.16
CA SER A 172 9.74 -5.58 -25.71
C SER A 172 9.50 -5.78 -24.21
N VAL A 173 9.54 -4.72 -23.40
CA VAL A 173 9.28 -4.80 -21.95
C VAL A 173 8.45 -3.59 -21.47
N ILE A 174 7.49 -3.85 -20.59
CA ILE A 174 6.82 -2.83 -19.78
C ILE A 174 7.19 -3.02 -18.31
N VAL A 175 7.75 -1.98 -17.68
CA VAL A 175 8.14 -1.98 -16.27
C VAL A 175 7.24 -1.05 -15.46
N VAL A 176 6.64 -1.55 -14.37
CA VAL A 176 5.89 -0.74 -13.41
C VAL A 176 6.65 -0.67 -12.09
N VAL A 177 7.07 0.54 -11.72
CA VAL A 177 7.77 0.84 -10.47
C VAL A 177 6.82 1.58 -9.54
N VAL A 178 6.57 1.03 -8.35
CA VAL A 178 5.78 1.68 -7.29
C VAL A 178 6.71 2.10 -6.15
N TRP A 179 6.88 3.40 -5.94
CA TRP A 179 7.53 3.93 -4.74
C TRP A 179 6.54 3.92 -3.58
N ASP A 180 6.65 2.92 -2.72
CA ASP A 180 5.70 2.69 -1.63
C ASP A 180 5.78 3.86 -0.62
N GLY A 181 4.67 4.54 -0.37
CA GLY A 181 4.66 5.77 0.43
C GLY A 181 5.25 7.02 -0.26
N GLY A 182 5.61 6.95 -1.54
CA GLY A 182 6.22 8.04 -2.33
C GLY A 182 5.23 9.09 -2.87
N GLY A 183 4.14 9.38 -2.16
CA GLY A 183 3.14 10.36 -2.59
C GLY A 183 3.67 11.80 -2.70
N TRP A 184 2.89 12.69 -3.34
CA TRP A 184 3.35 14.05 -3.65
C TRP A 184 3.75 14.85 -2.41
N ASN A 185 3.13 14.62 -1.26
CA ASN A 185 3.49 15.33 -0.04
C ASN A 185 4.91 14.97 0.46
N VAL A 186 5.38 13.75 0.18
CA VAL A 186 6.74 13.27 0.48
C VAL A 186 7.73 13.82 -0.56
N LEU A 187 7.45 13.66 -1.85
CA LEU A 187 8.34 14.15 -2.91
C LEU A 187 8.52 15.67 -2.91
N ASN A 188 7.45 16.43 -2.61
CA ASN A 188 7.51 17.89 -2.49
C ASN A 188 8.25 18.35 -1.24
N ARG A 189 8.39 17.50 -0.22
CA ARG A 189 9.19 17.82 0.97
C ARG A 189 10.69 17.82 0.66
N TRP A 190 11.11 17.02 -0.32
CA TRP A 190 12.49 16.77 -0.73
C TRP A 190 12.66 16.85 -2.26
N PRO A 191 12.39 18.01 -2.89
CA PRO A 191 12.29 18.12 -4.35
C PRO A 191 13.61 17.86 -5.10
N ASP A 192 14.75 18.02 -4.43
CA ASP A 192 16.07 17.83 -5.04
C ASP A 192 16.56 16.37 -5.02
N GLN A 193 15.78 15.44 -4.46
CA GLN A 193 16.20 14.05 -4.22
C GLN A 193 15.72 13.05 -5.28
N TRP A 194 14.93 13.49 -6.27
CA TRP A 194 14.40 12.61 -7.31
C TRP A 194 14.65 13.12 -8.75
N PRO A 195 15.88 13.55 -9.09
CA PRO A 195 16.17 14.11 -10.42
C PRO A 195 15.96 13.13 -11.59
N VAL A 196 16.12 11.82 -11.39
CA VAL A 196 15.87 10.83 -12.46
C VAL A 196 14.39 10.76 -12.77
N LEU A 197 13.53 10.62 -11.76
CA LEU A 197 12.09 10.64 -11.95
C LEU A 197 11.62 11.95 -12.60
N ALA A 198 12.18 13.10 -12.18
CA ALA A 198 11.91 14.39 -12.81
C ALA A 198 12.31 14.40 -14.30
N GLY A 199 13.45 13.81 -14.66
CA GLY A 199 13.87 13.65 -16.04
C GLY A 199 12.92 12.75 -16.85
N LEU A 200 12.47 11.63 -16.29
CA LEU A 200 11.47 10.75 -16.95
C LEU A 200 10.14 11.47 -17.16
N MET A 201 9.73 12.32 -16.21
CA MET A 201 8.54 13.17 -16.34
C MET A 201 8.70 14.19 -17.47
N ASP A 202 9.84 14.89 -17.53
CA ASP A 202 10.12 15.93 -18.53
C ASP A 202 10.25 15.36 -19.95
N GLU A 203 10.92 14.22 -20.10
CA GLU A 203 11.13 13.55 -21.39
C GLU A 203 9.92 12.71 -21.82
N GLY A 204 9.12 12.24 -20.88
CA GLY A 204 7.88 11.50 -21.10
C GLY A 204 6.64 12.33 -20.78
N THR A 205 5.75 11.74 -19.97
CA THR A 205 4.52 12.38 -19.51
C THR A 205 4.32 12.16 -18.01
N SER A 206 4.25 13.24 -17.25
CA SER A 206 3.75 13.31 -15.88
C SER A 206 2.26 13.64 -15.89
N VAL A 207 1.43 12.68 -15.49
CA VAL A 207 -0.01 12.88 -15.41
C VAL A 207 -0.37 13.60 -14.11
N GLN A 208 -0.96 14.78 -14.24
CA GLN A 208 -1.24 15.67 -13.11
C GLN A 208 -2.56 15.32 -12.42
N GLY A 209 -2.61 15.50 -11.10
CA GLY A 209 -3.82 15.31 -10.29
C GLY A 209 -4.26 13.85 -10.11
N VAL A 210 -3.31 12.91 -10.25
CA VAL A 210 -3.55 11.47 -10.05
C VAL A 210 -3.84 11.18 -8.59
N ARG A 211 -4.83 10.32 -8.35
CA ARG A 211 -5.23 9.92 -7.00
C ARG A 211 -5.18 8.41 -6.81
N VAL A 212 -4.88 7.95 -5.61
CA VAL A 212 -4.99 6.53 -5.20
C VAL A 212 -6.39 5.99 -5.53
N GLY A 213 -7.43 6.69 -5.09
CA GLY A 213 -8.79 6.52 -5.59
C GLY A 213 -9.72 5.69 -4.71
N SER A 214 -9.20 5.04 -3.67
CA SER A 214 -9.96 4.34 -2.62
C SER A 214 -9.38 4.61 -1.23
N SER A 215 -10.19 4.35 -0.20
CA SER A 215 -9.76 4.42 1.21
C SER A 215 -10.23 3.16 1.96
N PRO A 216 -9.39 2.53 2.79
CA PRO A 216 -8.03 2.95 3.15
C PRO A 216 -7.04 2.85 1.96
N SER A 217 -6.08 3.78 1.91
CA SER A 217 -4.97 3.79 0.96
C SER A 217 -3.83 2.94 1.51
N VAL A 218 -4.02 1.62 1.50
CA VAL A 218 -3.06 0.66 2.08
C VAL A 218 -2.50 -0.25 1.00
N THR A 219 -1.21 -0.57 1.16
CA THR A 219 -0.37 -1.27 0.17
C THR A 219 -1.08 -2.37 -0.62
N PRO A 220 -1.63 -3.46 -0.01
CA PRO A 220 -2.18 -4.57 -0.80
C PRO A 220 -3.43 -4.21 -1.60
N ALA A 221 -4.26 -3.30 -1.07
CA ALA A 221 -5.47 -2.86 -1.77
C ALA A 221 -5.12 -2.03 -3.01
N ILE A 222 -4.10 -1.17 -2.90
CA ILE A 222 -3.72 -0.27 -3.98
C ILE A 222 -2.86 -0.97 -5.03
N HIS A 223 -1.98 -1.88 -4.64
CA HIS A 223 -1.25 -2.72 -5.59
C HIS A 223 -2.20 -3.62 -6.40
N ALA A 224 -3.24 -4.17 -5.77
CA ALA A 224 -4.32 -4.84 -6.50
C ALA A 224 -5.11 -3.89 -7.41
N THR A 225 -5.30 -2.63 -7.03
CA THR A 225 -5.93 -1.61 -7.88
C THR A 225 -5.10 -1.33 -9.13
N ILE A 226 -3.78 -1.18 -8.97
CA ILE A 226 -2.82 -0.97 -10.07
C ILE A 226 -2.87 -2.14 -11.04
N GLY A 227 -2.80 -3.39 -10.56
CA GLY A 227 -2.80 -4.57 -11.43
C GLY A 227 -4.13 -4.85 -12.10
N THR A 228 -5.25 -4.64 -11.41
CA THR A 228 -6.57 -5.05 -11.92
C THR A 228 -7.33 -3.96 -12.67
N GLY A 229 -6.91 -2.70 -12.55
CA GLY A 229 -7.70 -1.54 -12.99
C GLY A 229 -9.09 -1.44 -12.32
N ALA A 230 -9.24 -2.11 -11.17
CA ALA A 230 -10.45 -2.14 -10.36
C ALA A 230 -10.19 -1.56 -8.97
N PHE A 231 -11.24 -1.21 -8.21
CA PHE A 231 -11.10 -0.79 -6.81
C PHE A 231 -11.41 -1.94 -5.85
N PRO A 232 -11.12 -1.84 -4.54
CA PRO A 232 -11.39 -2.90 -3.56
C PRO A 232 -12.81 -3.44 -3.59
N LYS A 233 -13.79 -2.59 -3.87
CA LYS A 233 -15.19 -2.97 -4.07
C LYS A 233 -15.42 -4.04 -5.15
N GLN A 234 -14.51 -4.19 -6.10
CA GLN A 234 -14.58 -5.17 -7.19
C GLN A 234 -13.48 -6.23 -7.07
N HIS A 235 -12.22 -5.88 -6.81
CA HIS A 235 -11.14 -6.87 -6.69
C HIS A 235 -11.10 -7.58 -5.33
N GLY A 236 -11.76 -7.03 -4.30
CA GLY A 236 -12.01 -7.68 -3.01
C GLY A 236 -10.85 -7.69 -2.02
N ILE A 237 -9.73 -7.04 -2.33
CA ILE A 237 -8.62 -6.81 -1.39
C ILE A 237 -8.87 -5.45 -0.74
N VAL A 238 -9.27 -5.42 0.53
CA VAL A 238 -9.78 -4.22 1.20
C VAL A 238 -8.80 -3.57 2.17
N ASP A 239 -7.88 -4.36 2.72
CA ASP A 239 -6.82 -3.97 3.65
C ASP A 239 -5.75 -5.09 3.66
N ILE A 240 -4.74 -4.98 4.52
CA ILE A 240 -3.84 -6.09 4.88
C ILE A 240 -4.63 -7.26 5.49
N LEU A 241 -5.72 -6.95 6.18
CA LEU A 241 -6.64 -7.92 6.76
C LEU A 241 -8.00 -7.88 6.08
N LEU A 242 -8.73 -8.99 6.10
CA LEU A 242 -10.11 -9.05 5.63
C LEU A 242 -10.91 -10.08 6.41
N ARG A 243 -12.23 -9.91 6.40
CA ARG A 243 -13.20 -10.87 6.93
C ARG A 243 -13.23 -12.12 6.03
N ASP A 244 -13.04 -13.28 6.64
CA ASP A 244 -13.24 -14.59 6.01
C ASP A 244 -14.16 -15.46 6.89
N GLY A 245 -15.43 -15.55 6.50
CA GLY A 245 -16.47 -16.17 7.31
C GLY A 245 -16.61 -15.46 8.67
N GLU A 246 -16.41 -16.20 9.77
CA GLU A 246 -16.46 -15.65 11.14
C GLU A 246 -15.08 -15.17 11.65
N SER A 247 -14.02 -15.35 10.84
CA SER A 247 -12.63 -15.05 11.19
C SER A 247 -12.12 -13.81 10.45
N VAL A 248 -10.91 -13.38 10.79
CA VAL A 248 -10.14 -12.38 10.04
C VAL A 248 -8.88 -13.07 9.53
N ALA A 249 -8.52 -12.86 8.26
CA ALA A 249 -7.35 -13.45 7.62
C ALA A 249 -6.49 -12.35 6.97
N GLY A 250 -5.21 -12.63 6.72
CA GLY A 250 -4.37 -11.78 5.89
C GLY A 250 -4.77 -11.89 4.42
N SER A 251 -4.77 -10.76 3.72
CA SER A 251 -5.25 -10.69 2.33
C SER A 251 -4.38 -11.48 1.33
N TRP A 252 -3.14 -11.79 1.73
CA TRP A 252 -2.12 -12.49 0.95
C TRP A 252 -1.36 -13.52 1.81
N ASP A 253 -2.03 -14.11 2.81
CA ASP A 253 -1.44 -15.19 3.62
C ASP A 253 -0.93 -16.30 2.70
N GLU A 254 0.25 -16.84 3.02
CA GLU A 254 0.96 -17.84 2.21
C GLU A 254 1.19 -17.40 0.75
N GLN A 255 1.25 -16.08 0.51
CA GLN A 255 1.37 -15.48 -0.83
C GLN A 255 0.24 -15.97 -1.77
N SER A 256 -0.94 -16.24 -1.22
CA SER A 256 -2.06 -16.79 -1.97
C SER A 256 -2.92 -15.69 -2.61
N PRO A 257 -3.26 -15.78 -3.90
CA PRO A 257 -4.17 -14.86 -4.58
C PRO A 257 -5.64 -15.20 -4.36
N THR A 258 -5.96 -16.13 -3.43
CA THR A 258 -7.32 -16.67 -3.21
C THR A 258 -8.39 -15.59 -3.05
N TYR A 259 -8.05 -14.47 -2.41
CA TYR A 259 -8.99 -13.38 -2.21
C TYR A 259 -9.12 -12.45 -3.42
N LEU A 260 -8.19 -12.43 -4.37
CA LEU A 260 -8.30 -11.57 -5.54
C LEU A 260 -9.48 -12.02 -6.42
N GLN A 261 -10.51 -11.19 -6.54
CA GLN A 261 -11.79 -11.56 -7.19
C GLN A 261 -11.76 -11.45 -8.71
N VAL A 262 -10.85 -10.64 -9.24
CA VAL A 262 -10.82 -10.32 -10.67
C VAL A 262 -9.38 -10.32 -11.18
N PRO A 263 -9.14 -10.74 -12.44
CA PRO A 263 -7.78 -10.85 -12.95
C PRO A 263 -7.08 -9.50 -13.13
N THR A 264 -5.76 -9.55 -13.00
CA THR A 264 -4.83 -8.44 -13.29
C THR A 264 -4.62 -8.29 -14.80
N LEU A 265 -3.92 -7.23 -15.20
CA LEU A 265 -3.36 -7.12 -16.55
C LEU A 265 -2.45 -8.30 -16.87
N ALA A 266 -1.54 -8.64 -15.94
CA ALA A 266 -0.64 -9.77 -16.09
C ALA A 266 -1.39 -11.09 -16.32
N ASP A 267 -2.37 -11.44 -15.47
CA ASP A 267 -3.23 -12.62 -15.65
C ASP A 267 -3.86 -12.71 -17.06
N LEU A 268 -4.37 -11.56 -17.54
CA LEU A 268 -5.11 -11.53 -18.79
C LEU A 268 -4.19 -11.57 -20.01
N TYR A 269 -3.04 -10.92 -19.91
CA TYR A 269 -2.08 -10.80 -21.00
C TYR A 269 -1.22 -12.07 -21.12
N ASP A 270 -0.84 -12.68 -20.00
CA ASP A 270 -0.21 -14.01 -19.96
C ASP A 270 -1.06 -15.03 -20.73
N PHE A 271 -2.36 -15.09 -20.40
CA PHE A 271 -3.32 -15.93 -21.12
C PHE A 271 -3.46 -15.56 -22.62
N ASP A 272 -3.47 -14.27 -22.98
CA ASP A 272 -3.61 -13.81 -24.38
C ASP A 272 -2.38 -14.19 -25.23
N THR A 273 -1.21 -14.35 -24.61
CA THR A 273 0.04 -14.72 -25.28
C THR A 273 0.31 -16.22 -25.32
N ASP A 274 -0.60 -17.05 -24.79
CA ASP A 274 -0.43 -18.50 -24.55
C ASP A 274 0.75 -18.80 -23.59
N ASN A 275 0.87 -18.01 -22.51
CA ASN A 275 1.94 -18.04 -21.52
C ASN A 275 3.35 -17.91 -22.12
N ARG A 276 3.49 -17.01 -23.11
CA ARG A 276 4.78 -16.72 -23.74
C ARG A 276 5.42 -15.43 -23.24
N ALA A 277 4.63 -14.53 -22.67
CA ALA A 277 5.16 -13.33 -22.04
C ALA A 277 5.82 -13.72 -20.71
N GLU A 278 7.02 -13.22 -20.45
CA GLU A 278 7.62 -13.31 -19.13
C GLU A 278 6.93 -12.29 -18.20
N ILE A 279 6.33 -12.81 -17.13
CA ILE A 279 5.68 -12.01 -16.10
C ILE A 279 6.51 -12.10 -14.82
N GLY A 280 6.89 -10.94 -14.28
CA GLY A 280 7.82 -10.89 -13.16
C GLY A 280 7.54 -9.85 -12.10
N MET A 281 7.93 -10.18 -10.87
CA MET A 281 7.98 -9.26 -9.76
C MET A 281 9.14 -9.54 -8.82
N VAL A 282 9.83 -8.48 -8.40
CA VAL A 282 10.66 -8.46 -7.19
C VAL A 282 10.06 -7.42 -6.25
N ALA A 283 9.72 -7.83 -5.02
CA ALA A 283 9.03 -6.99 -4.04
C ALA A 283 9.44 -7.35 -2.60
N GLU A 284 9.17 -6.46 -1.65
CA GLU A 284 9.49 -6.74 -0.24
C GLU A 284 8.56 -7.80 0.37
N LYS A 285 7.26 -7.72 0.08
CA LYS A 285 6.22 -8.59 0.65
C LYS A 285 5.22 -9.11 -0.37
N GLY A 286 4.54 -10.20 0.00
CA GLY A 286 3.40 -10.73 -0.75
C GLY A 286 2.23 -9.75 -0.93
N TRP A 287 2.18 -8.62 -0.21
CA TRP A 287 1.17 -7.58 -0.38
C TRP A 287 1.13 -6.99 -1.80
N HIS A 288 2.27 -7.01 -2.51
CA HIS A 288 2.40 -6.42 -3.84
C HIS A 288 1.89 -7.33 -4.96
N LEU A 289 1.66 -8.63 -4.68
CA LEU A 289 1.25 -9.65 -5.66
C LEU A 289 -0.04 -9.28 -6.42
N GLY A 290 -0.82 -8.33 -5.92
CA GLY A 290 -1.97 -7.77 -6.64
C GLY A 290 -1.64 -7.12 -7.99
N MET A 291 -0.37 -6.81 -8.29
CA MET A 291 0.04 -6.34 -9.62
C MET A 291 0.21 -7.46 -10.64
N ILE A 292 0.80 -8.60 -10.25
CA ILE A 292 0.99 -9.76 -11.15
C ILE A 292 -0.21 -10.72 -11.14
N GLY A 293 -0.93 -10.83 -10.02
CA GLY A 293 -2.18 -11.59 -9.96
C GLY A 293 -1.96 -13.03 -9.51
N ARG A 294 -2.41 -13.99 -10.30
CA ARG A 294 -2.69 -15.37 -9.88
C ARG A 294 -1.65 -16.40 -10.33
N GLY A 295 -0.86 -16.12 -11.36
CA GLY A 295 0.04 -17.10 -11.96
C GLY A 295 -0.64 -18.47 -12.14
N ALA A 296 -0.02 -19.52 -11.61
CA ALA A 296 -0.47 -20.90 -11.82
C ALA A 296 -1.77 -21.25 -11.06
N ALA A 297 -2.31 -20.34 -10.25
CA ALA A 297 -3.66 -20.50 -9.69
C ALA A 297 -4.76 -20.30 -10.76
N MET A 298 -4.46 -19.65 -11.88
CA MET A 298 -5.37 -19.51 -13.00
C MET A 298 -5.39 -20.81 -13.83
N GLU A 299 -6.58 -21.24 -14.27
CA GLU A 299 -6.70 -22.46 -15.08
C GLU A 299 -5.94 -22.28 -16.41
N GLY A 300 -4.86 -23.05 -16.58
CA GLY A 300 -4.00 -22.97 -17.76
C GLY A 300 -2.84 -21.98 -17.63
N GLY A 301 -2.76 -21.19 -16.56
CA GLY A 301 -1.62 -20.31 -16.28
C GLY A 301 -0.38 -21.10 -15.87
N ASP A 302 0.78 -20.53 -16.12
CA ASP A 302 2.07 -21.04 -15.67
C ASP A 302 2.56 -20.25 -14.44
N LYS A 303 3.82 -20.45 -14.05
CA LYS A 303 4.36 -19.87 -12.83
C LYS A 303 5.14 -18.60 -13.15
N ASP A 304 4.45 -17.47 -13.05
CA ASP A 304 5.08 -16.15 -13.07
C ASP A 304 6.20 -16.05 -12.03
N HIS A 305 7.22 -15.24 -12.34
CA HIS A 305 8.30 -14.95 -11.42
C HIS A 305 7.80 -14.04 -10.29
N ALA A 306 7.85 -14.51 -9.05
CA ALA A 306 7.46 -13.72 -7.89
C ALA A 306 8.48 -13.89 -6.77
N VAL A 307 9.34 -12.88 -6.60
CA VAL A 307 10.46 -12.87 -5.66
C VAL A 307 10.13 -11.92 -4.52
N MET A 308 9.84 -12.46 -3.34
CA MET A 308 9.54 -11.66 -2.15
C MET A 308 10.71 -11.66 -1.18
N GLY A 309 10.91 -10.56 -0.47
CA GLY A 309 11.86 -10.43 0.64
C GLY A 309 12.94 -9.39 0.40
N ASP A 310 13.55 -8.96 1.50
CA ASP A 310 14.50 -7.84 1.57
C ASP A 310 15.88 -8.20 2.12
N ILE A 311 16.05 -9.46 2.53
CA ILE A 311 17.30 -9.96 3.12
C ILE A 311 17.91 -11.03 2.20
N PRO A 312 19.21 -10.91 1.86
CA PRO A 312 19.91 -11.94 1.08
C PRO A 312 19.80 -13.34 1.65
N GLY A 313 19.59 -14.32 0.77
CA GLY A 313 19.41 -15.73 1.13
C GLY A 313 18.11 -16.06 1.86
N ARG A 314 17.17 -15.10 1.95
CA ARG A 314 15.87 -15.25 2.60
C ARG A 314 14.72 -14.82 1.69
N LEU A 315 14.92 -14.90 0.39
CA LEU A 315 13.85 -14.66 -0.58
C LEU A 315 12.82 -15.80 -0.49
N TYR A 316 11.55 -15.49 -0.71
CA TYR A 316 10.46 -16.44 -0.57
C TYR A 316 9.34 -16.19 -1.59
N THR A 317 8.50 -17.19 -1.80
CA THR A 317 7.28 -17.12 -2.62
C THR A 317 6.36 -18.29 -2.30
N ASN A 318 5.15 -18.33 -2.88
CA ASN A 318 4.35 -19.55 -2.90
C ASN A 318 4.85 -20.47 -4.04
N PRO A 319 5.54 -21.58 -3.74
CA PRO A 319 6.17 -22.41 -4.76
C PRO A 319 5.17 -23.22 -5.57
N ASP A 320 3.90 -23.32 -5.16
CA ASP A 320 2.86 -23.99 -5.94
C ASP A 320 2.30 -23.05 -7.02
N LEU A 321 2.36 -21.74 -6.81
CA LEU A 321 1.70 -20.74 -7.65
C LEU A 321 2.66 -19.90 -8.49
N TYR A 322 3.88 -19.67 -8.00
CA TYR A 322 4.86 -18.79 -8.62
C TYR A 322 6.25 -19.44 -8.68
N SER A 323 7.13 -18.86 -9.49
CA SER A 323 8.53 -19.25 -9.63
C SER A 323 9.43 -18.31 -8.82
N LEU A 324 10.38 -18.90 -8.07
CA LEU A 324 11.52 -18.21 -7.46
C LEU A 324 12.79 -18.94 -7.90
N PRO A 325 13.51 -18.43 -8.92
CA PRO A 325 14.74 -19.03 -9.38
C PRO A 325 15.79 -19.12 -8.26
N SER A 326 16.35 -20.31 -8.03
CA SER A 326 17.19 -20.56 -6.85
C SER A 326 18.49 -19.76 -6.84
N TYR A 327 18.99 -19.33 -8.00
CA TYR A 327 20.21 -18.53 -8.09
C TYR A 327 20.05 -17.14 -7.43
N LEU A 328 18.82 -16.63 -7.32
CA LEU A 328 18.55 -15.33 -6.67
C LEU A 328 18.89 -15.35 -5.18
N GLN A 329 18.88 -16.52 -4.54
CA GLN A 329 19.27 -16.67 -3.14
C GLN A 329 20.76 -16.43 -2.91
N GLU A 330 21.58 -16.53 -3.97
CA GLU A 330 23.04 -16.49 -3.91
C GLU A 330 23.61 -15.28 -4.68
N VAL A 331 22.78 -14.28 -4.98
CA VAL A 331 23.21 -13.06 -5.66
C VAL A 331 24.20 -12.30 -4.79
N GLU A 332 25.43 -12.18 -5.28
CA GLU A 332 26.53 -11.49 -4.61
C GLU A 332 26.39 -9.95 -4.69
N GLY A 333 27.19 -9.23 -3.92
CA GLY A 333 27.28 -7.76 -3.97
C GLY A 333 26.48 -7.01 -2.90
N TYR A 334 25.73 -7.71 -2.04
CA TYR A 334 25.03 -7.07 -0.91
C TYR A 334 25.98 -6.30 0.02
N ASP A 335 27.16 -6.85 0.32
CA ASP A 335 28.18 -6.16 1.13
C ASP A 335 28.65 -4.85 0.47
N ASP A 336 28.65 -4.77 -0.87
CA ASP A 336 28.97 -3.54 -1.59
C ASP A 336 27.81 -2.52 -1.53
N ASP A 337 26.55 -2.98 -1.46
CA ASP A 337 25.39 -2.08 -1.20
C ASP A 337 25.46 -1.48 0.20
N VAL A 338 25.72 -2.33 1.20
CA VAL A 338 25.93 -1.90 2.59
C VAL A 338 27.05 -0.88 2.65
N ARG A 339 28.18 -1.17 2.00
CA ARG A 339 29.31 -0.24 1.91
C ARG A 339 28.96 1.07 1.20
N THR A 340 28.10 1.03 0.19
CA THR A 340 27.65 2.22 -0.55
C THR A 340 26.79 3.12 0.34
N VAL A 341 25.94 2.53 1.18
CA VAL A 341 25.14 3.28 2.16
C VAL A 341 25.98 3.79 3.33
N ASP A 342 26.92 2.99 3.84
CA ASP A 342 27.88 3.40 4.89
C ASP A 342 28.70 4.63 4.45
N LEU A 343 29.14 4.65 3.17
CA LEU A 343 29.88 5.79 2.58
C LEU A 343 29.08 7.06 2.39
N SER A 344 27.76 7.08 2.63
CA SER A 344 26.90 8.23 2.29
C SER A 344 27.31 9.51 3.01
N ASP A 345 27.84 9.40 4.23
CA ASP A 345 28.31 10.52 5.05
C ASP A 345 29.83 10.81 4.89
N GLY A 346 30.49 10.03 4.03
CA GLY A 346 31.94 10.09 3.78
C GLY A 346 32.79 9.24 4.71
N ARG A 347 32.20 8.33 5.51
CA ARG A 347 32.90 7.42 6.42
C ARG A 347 32.58 5.96 6.12
N ILE A 348 33.37 5.07 6.71
CA ILE A 348 33.08 3.62 6.75
C ILE A 348 33.12 3.29 8.24
N ASP A 349 31.98 3.31 8.89
CA ASP A 349 31.85 3.07 10.32
C ASP A 349 30.65 2.20 10.69
N SER A 350 30.09 1.47 9.72
CA SER A 350 28.92 0.60 9.89
C SER A 350 27.68 1.38 10.36
N SER A 351 27.58 2.66 10.00
CA SER A 351 26.45 3.50 10.37
C SER A 351 25.82 4.18 9.16
N TRP A 352 24.51 4.44 9.26
CA TRP A 352 23.78 5.24 8.30
C TRP A 352 23.07 6.37 9.04
N GLN A 353 23.34 7.63 8.69
CA GLN A 353 22.81 8.81 9.40
C GLN A 353 23.09 8.79 10.92
N GLY A 354 24.16 8.11 11.36
CA GLY A 354 24.50 7.93 12.77
C GLY A 354 23.78 6.78 13.47
N HIS A 355 23.00 5.98 12.74
CA HIS A 355 22.37 4.75 13.23
C HIS A 355 23.27 3.55 12.96
N GLU A 356 23.73 2.87 14.02
CA GLU A 356 24.57 1.66 13.96
C GLU A 356 23.72 0.41 13.59
N MET A 357 23.21 0.36 12.35
CA MET A 357 22.22 -0.64 11.89
C MET A 357 22.70 -1.49 10.71
N LEU A 358 23.87 -1.19 10.14
CA LEU A 358 24.33 -1.81 8.89
C LEU A 358 24.94 -3.21 9.06
N ASP A 359 25.38 -3.56 10.29
CA ASP A 359 26.01 -4.85 10.57
C ASP A 359 25.00 -6.02 10.70
N ASP A 360 23.72 -5.72 10.91
CA ASP A 360 22.64 -6.72 11.00
C ASP A 360 21.66 -6.54 9.82
N PRO A 361 21.54 -7.50 8.89
CA PRO A 361 20.58 -7.42 7.79
C PRO A 361 19.12 -7.16 8.22
N GLU A 362 18.72 -7.61 9.41
CA GLU A 362 17.36 -7.37 9.94
C GLU A 362 17.11 -5.91 10.37
N GLU A 363 18.17 -5.17 10.68
CA GLU A 363 18.13 -3.74 10.98
C GLU A 363 18.43 -2.92 9.71
N ALA A 364 19.37 -3.38 8.89
CA ALA A 364 19.78 -2.75 7.63
C ALA A 364 18.61 -2.63 6.63
N ARG A 365 17.59 -3.49 6.72
CA ARG A 365 16.36 -3.35 5.93
C ARG A 365 15.58 -2.05 6.21
N LEU A 366 15.83 -1.37 7.33
CA LEU A 366 15.30 -0.03 7.64
C LEU A 366 16.22 1.09 7.11
N THR A 367 17.10 0.78 6.17
CA THR A 367 18.00 1.73 5.51
C THR A 367 17.87 1.58 3.98
N PRO A 368 18.43 2.49 3.17
CA PRO A 368 18.29 2.41 1.72
C PRO A 368 18.98 1.21 1.03
N VAL A 369 19.71 0.36 1.77
CA VAL A 369 20.45 -0.80 1.23
C VAL A 369 19.57 -1.70 0.37
N PHE A 370 18.32 -1.95 0.79
CA PHE A 370 17.45 -2.85 0.05
C PHE A 370 17.09 -2.33 -1.35
N SER A 371 16.94 -1.02 -1.58
CA SER A 371 16.65 -0.50 -2.92
C SER A 371 17.74 -0.87 -3.93
N LEU A 372 19.01 -0.89 -3.49
CA LEU A 372 20.16 -1.30 -4.30
C LEU A 372 20.16 -2.82 -4.52
N TYR A 373 19.96 -3.60 -3.46
CA TYR A 373 19.91 -5.06 -3.53
C TYR A 373 18.77 -5.53 -4.44
N GLN A 374 17.57 -4.97 -4.26
CA GLN A 374 16.40 -5.23 -5.07
C GLN A 374 16.66 -4.92 -6.55
N ASN A 375 17.27 -3.78 -6.87
CA ASN A 375 17.58 -3.46 -8.26
C ASN A 375 18.56 -4.45 -8.89
N ARG A 376 19.50 -5.00 -8.10
CA ARG A 376 20.38 -6.06 -8.56
C ARG A 376 19.63 -7.37 -8.82
N LEU A 377 18.70 -7.77 -7.94
CA LEU A 377 17.86 -8.94 -8.14
C LEU A 377 17.04 -8.84 -9.44
N ILE A 378 16.49 -7.65 -9.72
CA ILE A 378 15.75 -7.38 -10.95
C ILE A 378 16.64 -7.61 -12.17
N LYS A 379 17.83 -6.99 -12.20
CA LYS A 379 18.77 -7.14 -13.33
C LYS A 379 19.24 -8.59 -13.53
N GLU A 380 19.50 -9.31 -12.45
CA GLU A 380 19.88 -10.73 -12.52
C GLU A 380 18.74 -11.61 -13.05
N LEU A 381 17.50 -11.27 -12.71
CA LEU A 381 16.31 -11.95 -13.22
C LEU A 381 16.09 -11.64 -14.71
N PHE A 382 16.23 -10.38 -15.13
CA PHE A 382 16.16 -9.96 -16.54
C PHE A 382 17.16 -10.72 -17.41
N GLU A 383 18.45 -10.71 -17.01
CA GLU A 383 19.54 -11.31 -17.79
C GLU A 383 19.38 -12.84 -17.97
N ARG A 384 18.84 -13.52 -16.96
CA ARG A 384 18.82 -15.00 -16.93
C ARG A 384 17.53 -15.63 -17.43
N GLU A 385 16.41 -14.94 -17.25
CA GLU A 385 15.10 -15.41 -17.70
C GLU A 385 14.68 -14.79 -19.04
N GLY A 386 15.45 -13.84 -19.58
CA GLY A 386 15.32 -13.37 -20.96
C GLY A 386 14.23 -12.31 -21.18
N TYR A 387 14.02 -11.43 -20.21
CA TYR A 387 13.06 -10.33 -20.33
C TYR A 387 13.45 -9.38 -21.46
N GLY A 388 12.63 -9.29 -22.50
CA GLY A 388 12.84 -8.49 -23.69
C GLY A 388 13.61 -9.20 -24.81
N ASP A 389 13.87 -10.51 -24.71
CA ASP A 389 14.67 -11.26 -25.69
C ASP A 389 13.89 -11.66 -26.96
N ASP A 390 12.56 -11.57 -26.94
CA ASP A 390 11.71 -11.96 -28.07
C ASP A 390 10.70 -10.89 -28.51
N ALA A 391 9.73 -11.26 -29.36
CA ALA A 391 8.78 -10.33 -29.96
C ALA A 391 7.47 -10.18 -29.16
N VAL A 392 7.30 -10.94 -28.09
CA VAL A 392 6.22 -10.81 -27.12
C VAL A 392 6.66 -9.80 -26.09
N THR A 393 5.79 -8.82 -25.79
CA THR A 393 6.08 -7.87 -24.71
C THR A 393 6.09 -8.62 -23.38
N ASP A 394 7.09 -8.38 -22.53
CA ASP A 394 7.13 -8.88 -21.17
C ASP A 394 6.64 -7.83 -20.16
N LEU A 395 6.07 -8.28 -19.04
CA LEU A 395 5.55 -7.38 -18.00
C LEU A 395 6.31 -7.58 -16.69
N PHE A 396 6.96 -6.52 -16.22
CA PHE A 396 7.69 -6.54 -14.97
C PHE A 396 7.17 -5.51 -13.98
N PHE A 397 7.02 -5.92 -12.72
CA PHE A 397 6.46 -5.11 -11.65
C PHE A 397 7.41 -5.08 -10.46
N THR A 398 7.56 -3.93 -9.80
CA THR A 398 8.39 -3.83 -8.61
C THR A 398 7.86 -2.75 -7.67
N ASN A 399 8.17 -2.90 -6.38
CA ASN A 399 7.91 -1.86 -5.39
C ASN A 399 9.22 -1.46 -4.69
N TYR A 400 9.52 -0.17 -4.59
CA TYR A 400 10.59 0.30 -3.71
C TYR A 400 9.98 0.63 -2.36
N LYS A 401 10.22 -0.24 -1.38
CA LYS A 401 9.56 -0.21 -0.06
C LYS A 401 10.17 0.79 0.92
N GLN A 402 11.37 1.30 0.64
CA GLN A 402 12.18 1.99 1.64
C GLN A 402 11.61 3.33 2.09
N MET A 403 10.90 4.06 1.22
CA MET A 403 10.23 5.31 1.62
C MET A 403 9.17 5.04 2.70
N ASP A 404 8.32 4.02 2.56
CA ASP A 404 7.32 3.67 3.58
C ASP A 404 7.96 3.13 4.88
N LEU A 405 8.95 2.25 4.80
CA LEU A 405 9.59 1.70 5.99
C LEU A 405 10.35 2.76 6.80
N ILE A 406 11.12 3.61 6.11
CA ILE A 406 11.87 4.70 6.73
C ILE A 406 10.91 5.79 7.22
N GLY A 407 9.88 6.12 6.43
CA GLY A 407 8.82 7.03 6.82
C GLY A 407 8.06 6.59 8.07
N HIS A 408 7.83 5.29 8.26
CA HIS A 408 7.25 4.76 9.49
C HIS A 408 8.18 4.86 10.70
N ALA A 409 9.49 4.68 10.51
CA ALA A 409 10.48 4.68 11.58
C ALA A 409 10.90 6.09 12.02
N TRP A 410 11.00 7.05 11.09
CA TRP A 410 11.50 8.41 11.35
C TRP A 410 10.57 9.55 10.94
N ASN A 411 9.56 9.31 10.10
CA ASN A 411 8.65 10.30 9.48
C ASN A 411 9.18 10.97 8.21
N MET A 412 8.25 11.25 7.28
CA MET A 412 8.49 11.92 6.00
C MET A 412 9.26 13.25 6.07
N THR A 413 9.29 13.92 7.23
CA THR A 413 9.93 15.23 7.39
C THR A 413 11.40 15.17 7.78
N GLU A 414 11.91 13.99 8.15
CA GLU A 414 13.26 13.80 8.68
C GLU A 414 14.29 13.47 7.58
N PRO A 415 15.60 13.73 7.81
CA PRO A 415 16.66 13.51 6.82
C PRO A 415 16.77 12.07 6.30
N GLU A 416 16.40 11.08 7.10
CA GLU A 416 16.38 9.67 6.71
C GLU A 416 15.46 9.44 5.50
N GLU A 417 14.31 10.12 5.44
CA GLU A 417 13.40 10.04 4.29
C GLU A 417 14.03 10.66 3.02
N SER A 418 14.80 11.74 3.19
CA SER A 418 15.54 12.35 2.08
C SER A 418 16.49 11.33 1.42
N ASP A 419 17.16 10.49 2.21
CA ASP A 419 18.02 9.42 1.70
C ASP A 419 17.21 8.30 1.04
N ALA A 420 16.08 7.91 1.63
CA ALA A 420 15.18 6.90 1.05
C ALA A 420 14.74 7.28 -0.37
N ILE A 421 14.37 8.55 -0.57
CA ILE A 421 13.99 9.10 -1.88
C ILE A 421 15.17 9.07 -2.84
N ARG A 422 16.33 9.59 -2.41
CA ARG A 422 17.53 9.66 -3.24
C ARG A 422 18.00 8.30 -3.73
N TYR A 423 18.10 7.31 -2.85
CA TYR A 423 18.54 5.97 -3.25
C TYR A 423 17.51 5.23 -4.12
N SER A 424 16.22 5.50 -3.93
CA SER A 424 15.17 4.97 -4.81
C SER A 424 15.24 5.58 -6.22
N ASP A 425 15.57 6.87 -6.32
CA ASP A 425 15.81 7.57 -7.59
C ASP A 425 17.12 7.12 -8.27
N GLU A 426 18.19 6.92 -7.51
CA GLU A 426 19.45 6.34 -8.01
C GLU A 426 19.24 4.91 -8.54
N ALA A 427 18.50 4.07 -7.81
CA ALA A 427 18.13 2.72 -8.26
C ALA A 427 17.25 2.74 -9.52
N LEU A 428 16.32 3.70 -9.62
CA LEU A 428 15.53 3.92 -10.83
C LEU A 428 16.43 4.29 -12.01
N GLY A 429 17.41 5.18 -11.82
CA GLY A 429 18.36 5.58 -12.87
C GLY A 429 19.28 4.44 -13.32
N ASP A 430 19.72 3.58 -12.40
CA ASP A 430 20.47 2.37 -12.70
C ASP A 430 19.62 1.37 -13.50
N LEU A 431 18.34 1.19 -13.16
CA LEU A 431 17.41 0.36 -13.93
C LEU A 431 17.16 0.91 -15.34
N VAL A 432 16.92 2.22 -15.48
CA VAL A 432 16.78 2.89 -16.79
C VAL A 432 18.04 2.70 -17.64
N SER A 433 19.22 2.84 -17.03
CA SER A 433 20.50 2.64 -17.71
C SER A 433 20.69 1.19 -18.18
N TYR A 434 20.28 0.22 -17.36
CA TYR A 434 20.28 -1.19 -17.71
C TYR A 434 19.32 -1.49 -18.87
N LEU A 435 18.06 -1.05 -18.80
CA LEU A 435 17.08 -1.25 -19.87
C LEU A 435 17.54 -0.65 -21.20
N ASN A 436 18.14 0.54 -21.17
CA ASN A 436 18.72 1.17 -22.36
C ASN A 436 19.85 0.35 -22.99
N ALA A 437 20.65 -0.34 -22.17
CA ALA A 437 21.81 -1.10 -22.60
C ALA A 437 21.44 -2.51 -23.08
N GLU A 438 20.56 -3.21 -22.35
CA GLU A 438 20.28 -4.63 -22.55
C GLU A 438 19.02 -4.87 -23.38
N VAL A 439 17.94 -4.09 -23.17
CA VAL A 439 16.71 -4.20 -23.98
C VAL A 439 16.82 -3.31 -25.21
N GLY A 440 17.18 -2.04 -25.02
CA GLY A 440 17.31 -1.05 -26.08
C GLY A 440 16.47 0.19 -25.79
N ALA A 441 17.06 1.38 -25.94
CA ALA A 441 16.47 2.64 -25.47
C ALA A 441 15.10 3.00 -26.07
N ASP A 442 14.77 2.46 -27.24
CA ASP A 442 13.48 2.70 -27.93
C ASP A 442 12.56 1.47 -27.89
N GLU A 443 12.83 0.48 -27.01
CA GLU A 443 12.14 -0.82 -26.99
C GLU A 443 11.44 -1.13 -25.66
N TRP A 444 11.43 -0.22 -24.68
CA TRP A 444 10.74 -0.43 -23.40
C TRP A 444 9.85 0.75 -23.01
N VAL A 445 8.87 0.46 -22.15
CA VAL A 445 8.01 1.47 -21.50
C VAL A 445 8.12 1.31 -19.99
N MET A 446 8.09 2.43 -19.26
CA MET A 446 8.05 2.43 -17.80
C MET A 446 6.92 3.32 -17.29
N ALA A 447 6.24 2.84 -16.26
CA ALA A 447 5.36 3.62 -15.41
C ALA A 447 5.95 3.71 -14.00
N VAL A 448 6.11 4.92 -13.47
CA VAL A 448 6.55 5.15 -12.08
C VAL A 448 5.44 5.86 -11.32
N THR A 449 5.02 5.30 -10.19
CA THR A 449 3.95 5.84 -9.36
C THR A 449 4.19 5.56 -7.87
N ALA A 450 3.23 5.89 -7.01
CA ALA A 450 3.20 5.54 -5.60
C ALA A 450 1.82 4.99 -5.23
N ASP A 451 1.76 4.15 -4.20
CA ASP A 451 0.50 3.58 -3.71
C ASP A 451 -0.21 4.46 -2.67
N HIS A 452 0.52 5.34 -1.99
CA HIS A 452 -0.01 6.38 -1.11
C HIS A 452 1.04 7.45 -0.78
N GLY A 453 0.59 8.54 -0.14
CA GLY A 453 1.46 9.48 0.58
C GLY A 453 1.72 9.03 2.03
N GLN A 454 2.25 9.94 2.85
CA GLN A 454 2.55 9.67 4.27
C GLN A 454 1.89 10.70 5.20
N THR A 455 1.61 10.33 6.44
CA THR A 455 1.12 11.28 7.45
C THR A 455 2.30 11.97 8.15
N PRO A 456 2.27 13.31 8.30
CA PRO A 456 3.30 14.05 9.05
C PRO A 456 3.14 13.85 10.56
N LEU A 457 4.17 14.18 11.34
CA LEU A 457 4.08 14.16 12.81
C LEU A 457 2.97 15.07 13.33
N ALA A 458 2.23 14.59 14.33
CA ALA A 458 1.13 15.32 14.96
C ALA A 458 1.53 16.70 15.50
N SER A 459 2.76 16.79 16.03
CA SER A 459 3.36 18.03 16.53
C SER A 459 3.56 19.12 15.46
N THR A 460 3.55 18.76 14.17
CA THR A 460 3.79 19.72 13.07
C THR A 460 2.53 20.46 12.62
N ASN A 461 1.35 19.90 12.88
CA ASN A 461 0.07 20.44 12.41
C ASN A 461 -1.00 20.53 13.51
N GLY A 462 -0.64 20.19 14.75
CA GLY A 462 -1.54 20.20 15.90
C GLY A 462 -2.59 19.10 15.84
N ALA A 463 -2.38 18.02 15.10
CA ALA A 463 -3.25 16.84 15.10
C ALA A 463 -3.17 16.09 16.43
N TRP A 464 -4.27 15.47 16.85
CA TRP A 464 -4.20 14.42 17.85
C TRP A 464 -3.85 13.09 17.16
N PRO A 465 -2.77 12.39 17.56
CA PRO A 465 -2.48 11.05 17.08
C PRO A 465 -3.37 10.05 17.83
N ILE A 466 -4.43 9.59 17.18
CA ILE A 466 -5.42 8.68 17.77
C ILE A 466 -4.76 7.32 18.02
N ASP A 467 -4.68 6.93 19.29
CA ASP A 467 -4.26 5.59 19.69
C ASP A 467 -5.42 4.61 19.45
N VAL A 468 -5.24 3.73 18.47
CA VAL A 468 -6.24 2.73 18.08
C VAL A 468 -6.46 1.67 19.16
N ASN A 469 -5.43 1.37 19.97
CA ASN A 469 -5.54 0.39 21.06
C ASN A 469 -6.34 0.96 22.21
N GLU A 470 -6.06 2.20 22.61
CA GLU A 470 -6.85 2.88 23.65
C GLU A 470 -8.31 3.01 23.24
N MET A 471 -8.55 3.48 22.01
CA MET A 471 -9.90 3.56 21.43
C MET A 471 -10.63 2.20 21.47
N GLY A 472 -9.94 1.11 21.11
CA GLY A 472 -10.51 -0.24 21.13
C GLY A 472 -10.83 -0.73 22.54
N ASN A 473 -9.93 -0.46 23.51
CA ASN A 473 -10.12 -0.79 24.92
C ASN A 473 -11.31 -0.06 25.53
N ASP A 474 -11.46 1.23 25.25
CA ASP A 474 -12.58 2.04 25.74
C ASP A 474 -13.90 1.62 25.10
N ALA A 475 -13.88 1.33 23.79
CA ALA A 475 -15.04 0.82 23.08
C ALA A 475 -15.54 -0.49 23.69
N ALA A 476 -14.65 -1.42 24.05
CA ALA A 476 -15.03 -2.66 24.72
C ALA A 476 -15.51 -2.42 26.17
N SER A 477 -14.78 -1.60 26.92
CA SER A 477 -15.09 -1.27 28.32
C SER A 477 -16.45 -0.61 28.47
N LYS A 478 -16.85 0.23 27.51
CA LYS A 478 -18.19 0.84 27.43
C LYS A 478 -19.32 -0.18 27.55
N PHE A 479 -19.11 -1.39 27.03
CA PHE A 479 -20.08 -2.49 27.02
C PHE A 479 -19.74 -3.60 28.02
N SER A 480 -18.84 -3.34 28.98
CA SER A 480 -18.39 -4.33 29.98
C SER A 480 -17.78 -5.58 29.36
N LEU A 481 -17.02 -5.40 28.28
CA LEU A 481 -16.26 -6.43 27.58
C LEU A 481 -14.77 -6.09 27.62
N GLU A 482 -13.93 -7.10 27.46
CA GLU A 482 -12.50 -6.89 27.19
C GLU A 482 -12.27 -6.69 25.69
N SER A 483 -11.27 -5.88 25.32
CA SER A 483 -10.95 -5.58 23.91
C SER A 483 -10.77 -6.83 23.03
N PRO A 484 -10.01 -7.87 23.45
CA PRO A 484 -9.85 -9.10 22.67
C PRO A 484 -11.14 -9.94 22.54
N GLU A 485 -12.17 -9.70 23.37
CA GLU A 485 -13.47 -10.36 23.22
C GLU A 485 -14.29 -9.69 22.12
N LEU A 486 -14.32 -8.36 22.11
CA LEU A 486 -15.11 -7.56 21.16
C LEU A 486 -14.44 -7.43 19.80
N ILE A 487 -13.12 -7.22 19.75
CA ILE A 487 -12.36 -6.85 18.55
C ILE A 487 -11.49 -8.03 18.13
N GLN A 488 -11.78 -8.60 16.96
CA GLN A 488 -10.96 -9.68 16.38
C GLN A 488 -9.70 -9.13 15.71
N ALA A 489 -9.81 -7.97 15.08
CA ALA A 489 -8.69 -7.24 14.52
C ALA A 489 -9.02 -5.76 14.41
N GLN A 490 -8.00 -4.92 14.49
CA GLN A 490 -8.12 -3.48 14.26
C GLN A 490 -6.97 -2.98 13.42
N ARG A 491 -7.30 -2.03 12.54
CA ARG A 491 -6.36 -1.28 11.71
C ARG A 491 -6.73 0.20 11.82
N PRO A 492 -5.84 1.13 11.46
CA PRO A 492 -6.21 2.53 11.31
C PRO A 492 -7.50 2.70 10.48
N SER A 493 -8.49 3.37 11.06
CA SER A 493 -9.82 3.61 10.46
C SER A 493 -10.77 2.41 10.32
N ALA A 494 -10.40 1.22 10.80
CA ALA A 494 -11.13 -0.03 10.54
C ALA A 494 -11.15 -0.99 11.75
N MET A 495 -12.34 -1.50 12.11
CA MET A 495 -12.51 -2.45 13.21
C MET A 495 -13.27 -3.70 12.77
N TRP A 496 -12.62 -4.86 12.85
CA TRP A 496 -13.25 -6.16 12.68
C TRP A 496 -13.74 -6.67 14.04
N LEU A 497 -15.04 -6.71 14.21
CA LEU A 497 -15.70 -7.05 15.47
C LEU A 497 -16.11 -8.51 15.50
N ASN A 498 -16.11 -9.08 16.69
CA ASN A 498 -16.64 -10.41 16.94
C ASN A 498 -18.18 -10.37 16.93
N SER A 499 -18.78 -10.70 15.78
CA SER A 499 -20.24 -10.66 15.58
C SER A 499 -21.01 -11.53 16.56
N ARG A 500 -20.41 -12.65 17.02
CA ARG A 500 -20.99 -13.52 18.05
C ARG A 500 -21.05 -12.82 19.41
N VAL A 501 -19.96 -12.19 19.84
CA VAL A 501 -19.91 -11.46 21.12
C VAL A 501 -20.85 -10.26 21.11
N VAL A 502 -20.87 -9.49 20.01
CA VAL A 502 -21.79 -8.35 19.85
C VAL A 502 -23.26 -8.80 20.02
N LYS A 503 -23.61 -9.93 19.41
CA LYS A 503 -24.96 -10.53 19.53
C LYS A 503 -25.24 -11.08 20.93
N GLU A 504 -24.29 -11.79 21.55
CA GLU A 504 -24.45 -12.37 22.90
C GLU A 504 -24.58 -11.30 23.99
N ALA A 505 -23.91 -10.16 23.81
CA ALA A 505 -23.99 -9.00 24.67
C ALA A 505 -25.25 -8.13 24.42
N ASP A 506 -26.08 -8.46 23.43
CA ASP A 506 -27.28 -7.70 23.02
C ASP A 506 -26.96 -6.23 22.69
N ILE A 507 -25.82 -5.99 22.02
CA ILE A 507 -25.39 -4.68 21.52
C ILE A 507 -25.36 -4.67 19.98
N SER A 508 -25.22 -3.50 19.39
CA SER A 508 -25.19 -3.31 17.92
C SER A 508 -23.97 -2.53 17.43
N TYR A 509 -23.58 -2.71 16.17
CA TYR A 509 -22.52 -1.90 15.56
C TYR A 509 -22.90 -0.42 15.52
N LYS A 510 -24.19 -0.10 15.44
CA LYS A 510 -24.71 1.27 15.58
C LYS A 510 -24.33 1.87 16.93
N GLU A 511 -24.57 1.18 18.05
CA GLU A 511 -24.28 1.70 19.39
C GLU A 511 -22.77 1.90 19.61
N ILE A 512 -21.95 0.98 19.10
CA ILE A 512 -20.49 1.13 19.13
C ILE A 512 -20.06 2.35 18.29
N SER A 513 -20.66 2.52 17.10
CA SER A 513 -20.38 3.68 16.24
C SER A 513 -20.80 5.01 16.88
N GLU A 514 -21.95 5.04 17.58
CA GLU A 514 -22.43 6.22 18.31
C GLU A 514 -21.51 6.55 19.50
N PHE A 515 -20.98 5.53 20.19
CA PHE A 515 -19.93 5.73 21.20
C PHE A 515 -18.68 6.37 20.59
N LEU A 516 -18.18 5.83 19.48
CA LEU A 516 -16.98 6.36 18.81
C LEU A 516 -17.18 7.81 18.33
N LEU A 517 -18.38 8.19 17.88
CA LEU A 517 -18.66 9.58 17.49
C LEU A 517 -18.53 10.59 18.63
N ASP A 518 -18.89 10.19 19.84
CA ASP A 518 -18.81 11.02 21.04
C ASP A 518 -17.41 10.97 21.69
N TYR A 519 -16.53 10.07 21.23
CA TYR A 519 -15.18 9.85 21.76
C TYR A 519 -14.30 11.07 21.52
N THR A 520 -13.68 11.57 22.59
CA THR A 520 -12.92 12.81 22.59
C THR A 520 -11.42 12.59 22.68
N VAL A 521 -10.65 13.66 22.45
CA VAL A 521 -9.20 13.66 22.68
C VAL A 521 -8.89 13.22 24.10
N GLY A 522 -9.63 13.73 25.09
CA GLY A 522 -9.42 13.42 26.50
C GLY A 522 -9.75 11.98 26.87
N ASP A 523 -10.71 11.35 26.19
CA ASP A 523 -10.98 9.92 26.35
C ASP A 523 -9.83 9.07 25.80
N ASN A 524 -9.19 9.51 24.70
CA ASN A 524 -8.08 8.80 24.07
C ASN A 524 -6.70 9.03 24.75
N VAL A 525 -6.66 9.75 25.87
CA VAL A 525 -5.44 9.87 26.67
C VAL A 525 -5.33 8.63 27.56
N SER A 526 -4.37 7.75 27.26
CA SER A 526 -4.11 6.60 28.12
C SER A 526 -3.68 7.02 29.53
N ASP A 527 -4.01 6.20 30.53
CA ASP A 527 -3.84 6.51 31.96
C ASP A 527 -2.41 6.98 32.35
N ASP A 528 -1.39 6.47 31.66
CA ASP A 528 0.02 6.78 31.91
C ASP A 528 0.59 7.89 30.99
N ALA A 529 -0.19 8.39 30.03
CA ALA A 529 0.26 9.38 29.07
C ALA A 529 0.37 10.78 29.68
N THR A 530 1.45 11.48 29.32
CA THR A 530 1.56 12.93 29.57
C THR A 530 1.02 13.68 28.36
N VAL A 531 -0.07 14.41 28.55
CA VAL A 531 -0.66 15.28 27.51
C VAL A 531 0.25 16.50 27.31
N PRO A 532 0.75 16.76 26.09
CA PRO A 532 1.51 17.98 25.83
C PRO A 532 0.63 19.22 26.01
N ALA A 533 1.22 20.30 26.53
CA ALA A 533 0.49 21.50 26.97
C ALA A 533 -0.38 22.12 25.85
N GLU A 534 0.05 22.00 24.59
CA GLU A 534 -0.66 22.49 23.42
C GLU A 534 -1.98 21.75 23.12
N TYR A 535 -2.22 20.58 23.72
CA TYR A 535 -3.46 19.81 23.56
C TYR A 535 -4.43 19.98 24.73
N GLU A 536 -4.02 20.58 25.86
CA GLU A 536 -4.86 20.68 27.08
C GLU A 536 -6.23 21.31 26.82
N ASP A 537 -6.30 22.33 25.95
CA ASP A 537 -7.56 23.01 25.60
C ASP A 537 -8.46 22.20 24.64
N ARG A 538 -7.94 21.11 24.06
CA ARG A 538 -8.62 20.26 23.07
C ARG A 538 -9.24 18.99 23.65
N MET A 539 -9.10 18.74 24.95
CA MET A 539 -9.52 17.48 25.58
C MET A 539 -11.00 17.13 25.35
N SER A 540 -11.88 18.13 25.19
CA SER A 540 -13.31 17.90 24.92
C SER A 540 -13.67 17.79 23.43
N GLU A 541 -12.70 17.91 22.53
CA GLU A 541 -12.94 17.83 21.09
C GLU A 541 -13.17 16.37 20.66
N PRO A 542 -14.22 16.08 19.88
CA PRO A 542 -14.39 14.78 19.25
C PRO A 542 -13.23 14.44 18.32
N VAL A 543 -12.74 13.20 18.37
CA VAL A 543 -11.65 12.75 17.49
C VAL A 543 -12.13 12.31 16.11
N PHE A 544 -13.42 11.99 15.94
CA PHE A 544 -14.00 11.52 14.68
C PHE A 544 -15.00 12.52 14.06
N GLU A 545 -14.99 12.60 12.73
CA GLU A 545 -16.03 13.26 11.94
C GLU A 545 -17.19 12.31 11.68
N ALA A 546 -16.88 11.03 11.41
CA ALA A 546 -17.87 9.98 11.21
C ALA A 546 -17.39 8.65 11.80
N ALA A 547 -18.32 7.84 12.30
CA ALA A 547 -18.13 6.43 12.62
C ALA A 547 -19.45 5.73 12.33
N PHE A 548 -19.43 4.63 11.58
CA PHE A 548 -20.66 3.95 11.18
C PHE A 548 -20.41 2.49 10.78
N PRO A 549 -21.44 1.62 10.86
CA PRO A 549 -21.38 0.28 10.31
C PRO A 549 -21.12 0.33 8.81
N TYR A 550 -20.05 -0.31 8.32
CA TYR A 550 -19.64 -0.14 6.93
C TYR A 550 -20.66 -0.75 5.94
N THR A 551 -21.47 -1.71 6.42
CA THR A 551 -22.61 -2.27 5.67
C THR A 551 -23.69 -1.24 5.32
N TRP A 552 -23.70 -0.07 5.95
CA TRP A 552 -24.59 1.04 5.60
C TRP A 552 -24.09 1.87 4.42
N MET A 553 -22.91 1.58 3.85
CA MET A 553 -22.31 2.37 2.77
C MET A 553 -23.26 2.63 1.59
N PRO A 554 -24.06 1.66 1.08
CA PRO A 554 -25.04 1.95 0.03
C PRO A 554 -26.06 3.03 0.44
N GLN A 555 -26.62 2.94 1.65
CA GLN A 555 -27.63 3.86 2.16
C GLN A 555 -27.04 5.25 2.47
N VAL A 556 -25.83 5.29 3.02
CA VAL A 556 -25.07 6.52 3.27
C VAL A 556 -24.78 7.24 1.95
N TRP A 557 -24.37 6.50 0.91
CA TRP A 557 -24.15 7.06 -0.42
C TRP A 557 -25.41 7.69 -1.01
N ASP A 558 -26.53 6.96 -0.97
CA ASP A 558 -27.82 7.46 -1.48
C ASP A 558 -28.30 8.70 -0.70
N CYS A 559 -28.14 8.70 0.63
CA CYS A 559 -28.42 9.82 1.49
C CYS A 559 -27.62 11.08 1.09
N ALA A 560 -26.30 10.95 0.91
CA ALA A 560 -25.43 12.06 0.51
C ALA A 560 -25.73 12.59 -0.90
N LEU A 561 -26.24 11.74 -1.81
CA LEU A 561 -26.71 12.18 -3.13
C LEU A 561 -27.97 13.06 -3.04
N THR A 562 -28.86 12.79 -2.08
CA THR A 562 -30.11 13.57 -1.92
C THR A 562 -29.95 14.89 -1.17
N ARG A 563 -28.84 15.09 -0.46
CA ARG A 563 -28.56 16.32 0.32
C ARG A 563 -27.96 17.46 -0.49
N SER A 564 -27.55 17.24 -1.75
CA SER A 564 -26.89 18.24 -2.60
C SER A 564 -27.83 19.12 -3.40
#